data_AF-A0A1Y4KYL3-F1
#
_entry.id   AF-A0A1Y4KYL3-F1
#
_cell.length_a   1.000
_cell.length_b   1.000
_cell.length_c   1.000
_cell.angle_alpha   90.00
_cell.angle_beta   90.00
_cell.angle_gamma   90.00
#
_symmetry.space_group_name_H-M   'P 1'
#
loop_
_entity.id
_entity.type
_entity.pdbx_description
1 polymer ?
#
loop_
_entity_poly.entity_id
_entity_poly.type
_entity_poly.pdbx_seq_one_letter_code
_entity_poly.pdbx_strand_id
1 'polypeptide(L)'
;MPMTVDGLDGLLLDLEALAELPDDTMSGMLHAGGEVIAQAHKSAIQSDGLVDSGQLRDSIKVSAKVRRTSSARSVEIYPQGKRTDGTRNAEVGFIHEYGAPGRGIPAKQWMRKANEQAEDAACTAAEDVYDDYLRSKNLL
;
A
#
# COMPACT_ATOMS: atom_id res chain seq x y z
N MET A 1 -23.22 15.72 -49.18
CA MET A 1 -22.64 14.54 -48.52
C MET A 1 -22.10 15.02 -47.17
N PRO A 2 -22.71 14.67 -46.02
CA PRO A 2 -22.05 14.92 -44.74
C PRO A 2 -20.75 14.10 -44.69
N MET A 3 -19.63 14.70 -44.28
CA MET A 3 -18.40 13.96 -44.02
C MET A 3 -18.56 13.22 -42.70
N THR A 4 -18.73 11.91 -42.77
CA THR A 4 -18.53 11.04 -41.62
C THR A 4 -17.02 10.92 -41.42
N VAL A 5 -16.52 11.35 -40.27
CA VAL A 5 -15.09 11.20 -39.92
C VAL A 5 -14.97 9.91 -39.11
N ASP A 6 -14.75 8.79 -39.81
CA ASP A 6 -14.43 7.51 -39.20
C ASP A 6 -13.06 7.60 -38.51
N GLY A 7 -13.08 7.82 -37.19
CA GLY A 7 -11.87 7.98 -36.38
C GLY A 7 -12.07 8.88 -35.15
N LEU A 8 -13.06 9.76 -35.18
CA LEU A 8 -13.41 10.59 -34.01
C LEU A 8 -14.05 9.75 -32.90
N ASP A 9 -14.84 8.73 -33.25
CA ASP A 9 -15.42 7.80 -32.28
C ASP A 9 -14.34 6.94 -31.59
N GLY A 10 -13.30 6.54 -32.33
CA GLY A 10 -12.13 5.85 -31.77
C GLY A 10 -11.36 6.74 -30.80
N LEU A 11 -11.14 8.00 -31.17
CA LEU A 11 -10.53 9.00 -30.29
C LEU A 11 -11.37 9.22 -29.02
N LEU A 12 -12.69 9.28 -29.15
CA LEU A 12 -13.61 9.52 -28.05
C LEU A 12 -13.66 8.33 -27.07
N LEU A 13 -13.62 7.10 -27.59
CA LEU A 13 -13.45 5.88 -26.79
C LEU A 13 -12.10 5.84 -26.07
N ASP A 14 -11.02 6.26 -26.74
CA ASP A 14 -9.70 6.35 -26.11
C ASP A 14 -9.66 7.42 -25.01
N LEU A 15 -10.34 8.56 -25.20
CA LEU A 15 -10.50 9.62 -24.17
C LEU A 15 -11.35 9.16 -22.99
N GLU A 16 -12.41 8.39 -23.24
CA GLU A 16 -13.29 7.85 -22.19
C GLU A 16 -12.56 6.76 -21.38
N ALA A 17 -11.80 5.88 -22.06
CA ALA A 17 -10.89 4.94 -21.42
C ALA A 17 -9.70 5.61 -20.70
N LEU A 18 -9.36 6.85 -21.07
CA LEU A 18 -8.40 7.68 -20.34
C LEU A 18 -9.02 8.32 -19.09
N ALA A 19 -10.29 8.70 -19.18
CA ALA A 19 -11.03 9.31 -18.07
C ALA A 19 -11.25 8.31 -16.92
N GLU A 20 -11.29 7.01 -17.22
CA GLU A 20 -11.39 5.96 -16.21
C GLU A 20 -10.09 5.13 -16.16
N LEU A 21 -9.27 5.40 -15.14
CA LEU A 21 -8.02 4.67 -14.90
C LEU A 21 -8.33 3.15 -14.84
N PRO A 22 -7.56 2.28 -15.51
CA PRO A 22 -7.82 0.85 -15.45
C PRO A 22 -7.70 0.29 -14.02
N ASP A 23 -8.56 -0.69 -13.70
CA ASP A 23 -8.57 -1.34 -12.38
C ASP A 23 -7.22 -1.95 -12.01
N ASP A 24 -6.51 -2.50 -12.99
CA ASP A 24 -5.18 -3.08 -12.81
C ASP A 24 -4.12 -2.02 -12.50
N THR A 25 -4.16 -0.86 -13.16
CA THR A 25 -3.27 0.26 -12.87
C THR A 25 -3.51 0.79 -11.46
N MET A 26 -4.78 1.02 -11.07
CA MET A 26 -5.13 1.43 -9.71
C MET A 26 -4.63 0.42 -8.67
N SER A 27 -4.81 -0.87 -8.93
CA SER A 27 -4.34 -1.92 -8.03
C SER A 27 -2.82 -1.93 -7.96
N GLY A 28 -2.13 -1.77 -9.09
CA GLY A 28 -0.68 -1.64 -9.17
C GLY A 28 -0.15 -0.48 -8.34
N MET A 29 -0.74 0.71 -8.46
CA MET A 29 -0.38 1.89 -7.68
C MET A 29 -0.52 1.64 -6.17
N LEU A 30 -1.65 1.08 -5.74
CA LEU A 30 -1.91 0.76 -4.33
C LEU A 30 -0.92 -0.28 -3.79
N HIS A 31 -0.60 -1.31 -4.58
CA HIS A 31 0.37 -2.32 -4.18
C HIS A 31 1.80 -1.77 -4.14
N ALA A 32 2.21 -0.94 -5.10
CA ALA A 32 3.53 -0.33 -5.12
C ALA A 32 3.76 0.56 -3.90
N GLY A 33 2.87 1.51 -3.62
CA GLY A 33 2.94 2.32 -2.41
C GLY A 33 2.83 1.46 -1.13
N GLY A 34 1.95 0.45 -1.14
CA GLY A 34 1.78 -0.45 -0.01
C GLY A 34 3.04 -1.26 0.33
N GLU A 35 3.80 -1.71 -0.67
CA GLU A 35 5.06 -2.43 -0.45
C GLU A 35 6.13 -1.51 0.15
N VAL A 36 6.21 -0.25 -0.27
CA VAL A 36 7.11 0.74 0.34
C VAL A 36 6.81 0.91 1.83
N ILE A 37 5.53 1.10 2.18
CA ILE A 37 5.09 1.20 3.58
C ILE A 37 5.38 -0.10 4.35
N ALA A 38 5.16 -1.28 3.74
CA ALA A 38 5.47 -2.56 4.36
C ALA A 38 6.97 -2.74 4.65
N GLN A 39 7.85 -2.24 3.78
CA GLN A 39 9.29 -2.23 4.04
C GLN A 39 9.69 -1.22 5.12
N ALA A 40 9.05 -0.05 5.16
CA ALA A 40 9.26 0.93 6.22
C ALA A 40 8.87 0.35 7.59
N HIS A 41 7.72 -0.34 7.66
CA HIS A 41 7.27 -1.08 8.85
C HIS A 41 8.31 -2.08 9.34
N LYS A 42 8.83 -2.91 8.43
CA LYS A 42 9.88 -3.91 8.75
C LYS A 42 11.15 -3.25 9.26
N SER A 43 11.53 -2.12 8.66
CA SER A 43 12.73 -1.36 9.04
C SER A 43 12.57 -0.73 10.42
N ALA A 44 11.41 -0.15 10.73
CA ALA A 44 11.11 0.43 12.04
C ALA A 44 11.10 -0.62 13.16
N ILE A 45 10.48 -1.79 12.91
CA ILE A 45 10.53 -2.92 13.85
C ILE A 45 11.98 -3.34 14.14
N GLN A 46 12.83 -3.36 13.10
CA GLN A 46 14.24 -3.70 13.23
C GLN A 46 15.04 -2.64 13.99
N SER A 47 14.83 -1.35 13.70
CA SER A 47 15.53 -0.26 14.40
C SER A 47 15.13 -0.12 15.85
N ASP A 48 13.86 -0.40 16.19
CA ASP A 48 13.35 -0.34 17.57
C ASP A 48 13.74 -1.56 18.42
N GLY A 49 14.47 -2.53 17.83
CA GLY A 49 14.91 -3.74 18.50
C GLY A 49 13.77 -4.74 18.77
N LEU A 50 12.64 -4.62 18.08
CA LEU A 50 11.45 -5.47 18.26
C LEU A 50 11.56 -6.83 17.54
N VAL A 51 12.79 -7.35 17.43
CA VAL A 51 13.16 -8.48 16.56
C VAL A 51 13.55 -9.75 17.32
N ASP A 52 12.94 -10.00 18.49
CA ASP A 52 13.24 -11.18 19.34
C ASP A 52 13.33 -12.50 18.58
N SER A 53 12.38 -12.73 17.66
CA SER A 53 12.30 -13.97 16.85
C SER A 53 12.15 -13.69 15.35
N GLY A 54 12.20 -12.42 14.93
CA GLY A 54 11.89 -12.00 13.55
C GLY A 54 10.41 -12.15 13.12
N GLN A 55 9.61 -13.00 13.81
CA GLN A 55 8.24 -13.34 13.43
C GLN A 55 7.31 -12.12 13.22
N LEU A 56 7.45 -11.05 14.02
CA LEU A 56 6.66 -9.83 13.84
C LEU A 56 7.02 -9.14 12.52
N ARG A 57 8.31 -8.85 12.31
CA ARG A 57 8.84 -8.23 11.08
C ARG A 57 8.43 -9.02 9.84
N ASP A 58 8.66 -10.33 9.87
CA ASP A 58 8.44 -11.20 8.71
C ASP A 58 6.95 -11.44 8.41
N SER A 59 6.08 -11.10 9.36
CA SER A 59 4.63 -11.16 9.20
C SER A 59 4.00 -9.93 8.55
N ILE A 60 4.75 -8.83 8.40
CA ILE A 60 4.25 -7.62 7.74
C ILE A 60 4.05 -7.91 6.25
N LYS A 61 2.79 -7.79 5.81
CA LYS A 61 2.39 -8.07 4.42
C LYS A 61 1.33 -7.07 3.96
N VAL A 62 1.42 -6.71 2.68
CA VAL A 62 0.34 -6.04 1.96
C VAL A 62 -0.74 -7.08 1.63
N SER A 63 -2.01 -6.74 1.84
CA SER A 63 -3.13 -7.61 1.48
C SER A 63 -3.21 -7.73 -0.04
N ALA A 64 -3.22 -8.95 -0.58
CA ALA A 64 -3.39 -9.20 -2.02
C ALA A 64 -4.73 -8.69 -2.58
N LYS A 65 -5.75 -8.54 -1.72
CA LYS A 65 -7.07 -8.06 -2.12
C LYS A 65 -7.16 -6.56 -1.94
N VAL A 66 -7.45 -5.84 -3.02
CA VAL A 66 -7.86 -4.44 -2.96
C VAL A 66 -9.28 -4.36 -2.40
N ARG A 67 -9.46 -3.53 -1.37
CA ARG A 67 -10.78 -3.17 -0.84
C ARG A 67 -11.32 -1.99 -1.63
N ARG A 68 -12.62 -2.05 -1.95
CA ARG A 68 -13.36 -0.97 -2.60
C ARG A 68 -14.49 -0.52 -1.69
N THR A 69 -14.60 0.78 -1.49
CA THR A 69 -15.80 1.44 -0.99
C THR A 69 -16.47 2.19 -2.13
N SER A 70 -17.59 2.85 -1.87
CA SER A 70 -18.27 3.70 -2.85
C SER A 70 -17.42 4.90 -3.31
N SER A 71 -16.40 5.29 -2.53
CA SER A 71 -15.61 6.51 -2.78
C SER A 71 -14.09 6.29 -2.79
N ALA A 72 -13.60 5.11 -2.44
CA ALA A 72 -12.16 4.87 -2.29
C ALA A 72 -11.77 3.41 -2.60
N ARG A 73 -10.48 3.24 -2.90
CA ARG A 73 -9.83 1.93 -2.98
C ARG A 73 -8.63 1.92 -2.04
N SER A 74 -8.37 0.78 -1.41
CA SER A 74 -7.25 0.66 -0.49
C SER A 74 -6.73 -0.77 -0.41
N VAL A 75 -5.47 -0.90 0.03
CA VAL A 75 -4.88 -2.16 0.48
C VAL A 75 -4.59 -2.07 1.97
N GLU A 76 -4.70 -3.19 2.68
CA GLU A 76 -4.38 -3.25 4.10
C GLU A 76 -2.94 -3.72 4.28
N ILE A 77 -2.22 -3.08 5.20
CA ILE A 77 -0.82 -3.39 5.50
C ILE A 77 -0.73 -3.61 7.00
N TYR A 78 -0.46 -4.84 7.41
CA TYR A 78 -0.46 -5.20 8.83
C TYR A 78 0.29 -6.52 9.09
N PRO A 79 0.63 -6.81 10.36
CA PRO A 79 1.20 -8.10 10.73
C PRO A 79 0.18 -9.25 10.61
N GLN A 80 0.48 -10.26 9.81
CA GLN A 80 -0.44 -11.37 9.53
C GLN A 80 -0.09 -12.67 10.27
N GLY A 81 -1.08 -13.55 10.42
CA GLY A 81 -0.89 -14.88 11.00
C GLY A 81 -0.63 -14.90 12.51
N LYS A 82 -0.14 -16.06 12.97
CA LYS A 82 0.15 -16.35 14.38
C LYS A 82 1.60 -16.75 14.56
N ARG A 83 2.13 -16.46 15.74
CA ARG A 83 3.44 -16.88 16.21
C ARG A 83 3.43 -18.36 16.60
N THR A 84 4.63 -18.92 16.77
CA THR A 84 4.84 -20.28 17.31
C THR A 84 4.18 -20.50 18.68
N ASP A 85 4.04 -19.44 19.48
CA ASP A 85 3.37 -19.46 20.79
C ASP A 85 1.83 -19.33 20.70
N GLY A 86 1.27 -19.22 19.49
CA GLY A 86 -0.17 -19.09 19.24
C GLY A 86 -0.72 -17.65 19.26
N THR A 87 0.08 -16.68 19.72
CA THR A 87 -0.29 -15.26 19.75
C THR A 87 -0.36 -14.69 18.34
N ARG A 88 -1.31 -13.79 18.06
CA ARG A 88 -1.41 -13.13 16.75
C ARG A 88 -0.29 -12.10 16.60
N ASN A 89 0.38 -12.07 15.46
CA ASN A 89 1.38 -11.02 15.20
C ASN A 89 0.77 -9.61 15.26
N ALA A 90 -0.48 -9.45 14.83
CA ALA A 90 -1.20 -8.19 14.92
C ALA A 90 -1.36 -7.69 16.37
N GLU A 91 -1.56 -8.58 17.33
CA GLU A 91 -1.68 -8.23 18.75
C GLU A 91 -0.33 -7.77 19.32
N VAL A 92 0.75 -8.47 18.96
CA VAL A 92 2.11 -8.06 19.33
C VAL A 92 2.44 -6.69 18.73
N GLY A 93 2.14 -6.48 17.45
CA GLY A 93 2.30 -5.18 16.78
C GLY A 93 1.50 -4.07 17.45
N PHE A 94 0.26 -4.35 17.86
CA PHE A 94 -0.60 -3.40 18.60
C PHE A 94 0.00 -3.00 19.95
N ILE A 95 0.50 -3.97 20.71
CA ILE A 95 1.15 -3.70 22.01
C ILE A 95 2.40 -2.84 21.81
N HIS A 96 3.20 -3.08 20.76
CA HIS A 96 4.36 -2.24 20.50
C HIS A 96 3.98 -0.85 19.98
N GLU A 97 2.88 -0.72 19.26
CA GLU A 97 2.41 0.59 18.79
C GLU A 97 1.94 1.47 19.95
N TYR A 98 1.04 0.95 20.79
CA TYR A 98 0.35 1.73 21.82
C TYR A 98 0.88 1.53 23.24
N GLY A 99 1.76 0.55 23.45
CA GLY A 99 2.23 0.15 24.78
C GLY A 99 1.21 -0.69 25.54
N ALA A 100 1.65 -1.24 26.67
CA ALA A 100 0.82 -1.89 27.67
C ALA A 100 1.28 -1.47 29.07
N PRO A 101 0.80 -0.32 29.60
CA PRO A 101 1.27 0.24 30.87
C PRO A 101 1.13 -0.71 32.06
N GLY A 102 0.03 -1.48 32.12
CA GLY A 102 -0.19 -2.49 33.16
C GLY A 102 0.81 -3.66 33.14
N ARG A 103 1.62 -3.78 32.07
CA ARG A 103 2.71 -4.76 31.92
C ARG A 103 4.09 -4.09 31.86
N GLY A 104 4.17 -2.77 32.09
CA GLY A 104 5.42 -2.01 32.01
C GLY A 104 6.00 -1.87 30.60
N ILE A 105 5.20 -2.09 29.54
CA ILE A 105 5.65 -2.02 28.16
C ILE A 105 5.37 -0.61 27.60
N PRO A 106 6.39 0.19 27.26
CA PRO A 106 6.18 1.52 26.66
C PRO A 106 5.77 1.42 25.19
N ALA A 107 4.98 2.40 24.73
CA ALA A 107 4.63 2.58 23.33
C ALA A 107 5.87 2.95 22.50
N LYS A 108 6.14 2.20 21.42
CA LYS A 108 7.21 2.50 20.47
C LYS A 108 6.73 3.36 19.31
N GLN A 109 5.43 3.28 18.98
CA GLN A 109 4.81 3.95 17.84
C GLN A 109 5.52 3.63 16.52
N TRP A 110 5.98 2.37 16.38
CA TRP A 110 6.80 1.91 15.28
C TRP A 110 6.07 2.07 13.93
N MET A 111 4.76 1.82 13.91
CA MET A 111 3.95 1.86 12.69
C MET A 111 3.62 3.30 12.31
N ARG A 112 3.25 4.14 13.29
CA ARG A 112 3.00 5.56 13.04
C ARG A 112 4.23 6.25 12.46
N LYS A 113 5.40 6.10 13.09
CA LYS A 113 6.65 6.71 12.63
C LYS A 113 7.04 6.22 11.25
N ALA A 114 6.89 4.92 11.00
CA ALA A 114 7.18 4.34 9.68
C ALA A 114 6.27 4.91 8.58
N ASN A 115 4.97 5.06 8.86
CA ASN A 115 4.02 5.65 7.92
C ASN A 115 4.36 7.11 7.62
N GLU A 116 4.59 7.92 8.65
CA GLU A 116 4.95 9.35 8.50
C GLU A 116 6.25 9.52 7.70
N GLN A 117 7.23 8.62 7.90
CA GLN A 117 8.51 8.70 7.18
C GLN A 117 8.43 8.22 5.72
N ALA A 118 7.54 7.29 5.43
CA ALA A 118 7.45 6.64 4.12
C ALA A 118 6.33 7.19 3.23
N GLU A 119 5.59 8.20 3.68
CA GLU A 119 4.48 8.81 2.95
C GLU A 119 4.90 9.26 1.54
N ASP A 120 5.91 10.12 1.44
CA ASP A 120 6.38 10.65 0.16
C ASP A 120 6.87 9.52 -0.77
N ALA A 121 7.67 8.59 -0.23
CA ALA A 121 8.20 7.47 -1.01
C ALA A 121 7.10 6.52 -1.51
N ALA A 122 6.03 6.32 -0.72
CA ALA A 122 4.89 5.52 -1.12
C ALA A 122 4.07 6.21 -2.22
N CYS A 123 3.91 7.54 -2.14
CA CYS A 123 3.31 8.35 -3.19
C CYS A 123 4.12 8.27 -4.48
N THR A 124 5.45 8.47 -4.43
CA THR A 124 6.32 8.35 -5.60
C THR A 124 6.24 6.96 -6.24
N ALA A 125 6.24 5.88 -5.45
CA ALA A 125 6.11 4.54 -6.01
C ALA A 125 4.74 4.28 -6.68
N ALA A 126 3.68 4.91 -6.18
CA ALA A 126 2.37 4.87 -6.83
C ALA A 126 2.35 5.73 -8.11
N GLU A 127 2.99 6.90 -8.08
CA GLU A 127 3.14 7.79 -9.24
C GLU A 127 3.93 7.12 -10.36
N ASP A 128 5.02 6.41 -10.05
CA ASP A 128 5.82 5.68 -11.05
C ASP A 128 4.97 4.67 -11.85
N VAL A 129 4.06 3.95 -11.17
CA VAL A 129 3.12 3.03 -11.84
C VAL A 129 2.14 3.76 -12.75
N TYR A 130 1.71 4.96 -12.32
CA TYR A 130 0.84 5.79 -13.13
C TYR A 130 1.57 6.39 -14.34
N ASP A 131 2.81 6.84 -14.16
CA ASP A 131 3.66 7.34 -15.22
C ASP A 131 3.96 6.25 -16.26
N ASP A 132 4.24 5.02 -15.83
CA ASP A 132 4.39 3.86 -16.73
C ASP A 132 3.12 3.62 -17.55
N TYR A 133 1.94 3.74 -16.93
CA TYR A 133 0.68 3.67 -17.64
C TYR A 133 0.54 4.79 -18.68
N LEU A 134 0.86 6.04 -18.33
CA LEU A 134 0.79 7.18 -19.26
C LEU A 134 1.80 7.04 -20.41
N ARG A 135 3.02 6.56 -20.15
CA ARG A 135 4.02 6.24 -21.18
C ARG A 135 3.52 5.17 -22.14
N SER A 136 2.83 4.13 -21.63
CA SER A 136 2.24 3.08 -22.47
C SER A 136 1.17 3.61 -23.44
N LYS A 137 0.60 4.79 -23.14
CA LYS A 137 -0.38 5.50 -23.96
C LYS A 137 0.23 6.65 -24.78
N ASN A 138 1.55 6.83 -24.75
CA ASN A 138 2.26 7.96 -25.35
C ASN A 138 1.80 9.34 -24.86
N LEU A 139 1.51 9.46 -23.55
CA LEU A 139 1.05 10.70 -22.92
C LEU A 139 2.13 11.40 -22.07
N LEU A 140 3.33 10.82 -22.01
CA LEU A 140 4.47 11.22 -21.17
C LEU A 140 5.81 10.78 -21.77
#